data_AF-A0A6C0CJV1-F1
#
_entry.id   AF-A0A6C0CJV1-F1
#
_cell.length_a   1.000
_cell.length_b   1.000
_cell.length_c   1.000
_cell.angle_alpha   90.00
_cell.angle_beta   90.00
_cell.angle_gamma   90.00
#
_symmetry.space_group_name_H-M   'P 1'
#
loop_
_entity.id
_entity.type
_entity.pdbx_description
1 polymer ?
#
loop_
_entity_poly.entity_id
_entity_poly.type
_entity_poly.pdbx_seq_one_letter_code
_entity_poly.pdbx_strand_id
1 'polypeptide(L)'
;MYKYNDKEWFNNIVRYYQFNYAAGGILFTIAILLSYYTDKRYIKGIITLFITSWVTWFGHYALHKFPNNAISRFHQYTHHSKFGKTFLGKILEYTINEIFFFGGGILWLLVLLMYRFTGIYYLNPWIIMWWTISVPLVHEIYYHQTSKINIHQLHHKDNLKSLGPDIWDVILKTKHDNSPIEDETTIGLILILWCIMYLFIIKLFKK
;
A
#
# COMPACT_ATOMS: atom_id res chain seq x y z
N MET A 1 -4.45 17.65 -14.64
CA MET A 1 -4.17 16.30 -14.13
C MET A 1 -3.59 15.46 -15.25
N TYR A 2 -2.44 14.83 -15.04
CA TYR A 2 -1.82 13.99 -16.07
C TYR A 2 -2.63 12.71 -16.28
N LYS A 3 -2.77 12.28 -17.53
CA LYS A 3 -3.41 11.02 -17.90
C LYS A 3 -2.36 9.99 -18.28
N TYR A 4 -2.65 8.75 -17.95
CA TYR A 4 -1.89 7.59 -18.37
C TYR A 4 -2.16 7.28 -19.84
N ASN A 5 -1.11 6.92 -20.58
CA ASN A 5 -1.20 6.52 -21.98
C ASN A 5 -0.43 5.20 -22.20
N ASP A 6 -1.14 4.12 -22.50
CA ASP A 6 -0.57 2.77 -22.67
C ASP A 6 0.61 2.70 -23.67
N LYS A 7 0.63 3.63 -24.64
CA LYS A 7 1.66 3.71 -25.69
C LYS A 7 2.94 4.41 -25.25
N GLU A 8 2.94 5.14 -24.14
CA GLU A 8 4.04 6.03 -23.73
C GLU A 8 4.64 5.65 -22.37
N TRP A 9 5.16 4.41 -22.23
CA TRP A 9 5.62 3.88 -20.94
C TRP A 9 6.58 4.80 -20.17
N PHE A 10 7.65 5.26 -20.81
CA PHE A 10 8.64 6.13 -20.16
C PHE A 10 8.05 7.50 -19.79
N ASN A 11 7.23 8.09 -20.67
CA ASN A 11 6.59 9.38 -20.38
C ASN A 11 5.60 9.27 -19.22
N ASN A 12 4.93 8.12 -19.05
CA ASN A 12 4.05 7.91 -17.89
C ASN A 12 4.84 7.92 -16.58
N ILE A 13 6.02 7.29 -16.54
CA ILE A 13 6.90 7.30 -15.36
C ILE A 13 7.35 8.74 -15.05
N VAL A 14 7.79 9.49 -16.07
CA VAL A 14 8.20 10.89 -15.89
C VAL A 14 7.04 11.76 -15.39
N ARG A 15 5.86 11.65 -16.01
CA ARG A 15 4.65 12.38 -15.60
C ARG A 15 4.23 12.03 -14.17
N TYR A 16 4.31 10.75 -13.80
CA TYR A 16 4.03 10.30 -12.44
C TYR A 16 4.96 11.01 -11.44
N TYR A 17 6.27 10.99 -11.67
CA TYR A 17 7.21 11.64 -10.73
C TYR A 17 7.08 13.16 -10.72
N GLN A 18 6.79 13.79 -11.86
CA GLN A 18 6.52 15.24 -11.90
C GLN A 18 5.28 15.62 -11.10
N PHE A 19 4.26 14.75 -11.06
CA PHE A 19 3.03 15.00 -10.32
C PHE A 19 3.14 14.64 -8.84
N ASN A 20 3.84 13.54 -8.52
CA ASN A 20 3.91 12.93 -7.19
C ASN A 20 5.28 13.07 -6.51
N TYR A 21 6.14 14.02 -6.93
CA TYR A 21 7.45 14.23 -6.30
C TYR A 21 7.34 14.51 -4.79
N ALA A 22 6.31 15.25 -4.37
CA ALA A 22 6.05 15.54 -2.97
C ALA A 22 5.67 14.27 -2.19
N ALA A 23 4.84 13.40 -2.76
CA ALA A 23 4.53 12.08 -2.19
C ALA A 23 5.80 11.25 -1.95
N GLY A 24 6.70 11.21 -2.94
CA GLY A 24 8.00 10.55 -2.82
C GLY A 24 8.85 11.12 -1.69
N GLY A 25 8.90 12.45 -1.55
CA GLY A 25 9.60 13.12 -0.45
C GLY A 25 9.00 12.82 0.93
N ILE A 26 7.67 12.75 1.02
CA ILE A 26 6.97 12.39 2.26
C ILE A 26 7.27 10.95 2.65
N LEU A 27 7.12 10.01 1.72
CA LEU A 27 7.41 8.59 1.94
C LEU A 27 8.87 8.36 2.35
N PHE A 28 9.81 9.05 1.70
CA PHE A 28 11.22 9.04 2.10
C PHE A 28 11.41 9.54 3.53
N THR A 29 10.78 10.67 3.89
CA THR A 29 10.83 11.23 5.24
C THR A 29 10.28 10.25 6.28
N ILE A 30 9.17 9.58 6.00
CA ILE A 30 8.59 8.55 6.87
C ILE A 30 9.58 7.41 7.10
N ALA A 31 10.22 6.89 6.05
CA ALA A 31 11.21 5.83 6.19
C ALA A 31 12.40 6.25 7.09
N ILE A 32 12.86 7.49 6.96
CA ILE A 32 13.92 8.05 7.81
C ILE A 32 13.46 8.18 9.26
N LEU A 33 12.28 8.75 9.51
CA LEU A 33 11.74 8.92 10.86
C LEU A 33 11.54 7.58 11.57
N LEU A 34 10.88 6.62 10.92
CA LEU A 34 10.67 5.29 11.49
C LEU A 34 12.00 4.59 11.77
N SER A 35 12.97 4.69 10.86
CA SER A 35 14.31 4.13 11.09
C SER A 35 14.99 4.79 12.29
N TYR A 36 14.95 6.12 12.40
CA TYR A 36 15.55 6.87 13.51
C TYR A 36 15.02 6.41 14.87
N TYR A 37 13.70 6.23 14.98
CA TYR A 37 13.05 5.81 16.22
C TYR A 37 13.09 4.30 16.49
N THR A 38 13.64 3.47 15.59
CA THR A 38 13.62 2.01 15.73
C THR A 38 15.01 1.40 15.80
N ASP A 39 15.75 1.39 14.70
CA ASP A 39 17.05 0.69 14.59
C ASP A 39 18.20 1.53 14.00
N LYS A 40 17.91 2.79 13.60
CA LYS A 40 18.83 3.76 13.00
C LYS A 40 19.49 3.30 11.69
N ARG A 41 18.97 2.26 11.02
CA ARG A 41 19.48 1.74 9.75
C ARG A 41 18.69 2.31 8.57
N TYR A 42 18.97 3.56 8.20
CA TYR A 42 18.19 4.33 7.22
C TYR A 42 18.06 3.66 5.85
N ILE A 43 19.15 3.13 5.29
CA ILE A 43 19.13 2.43 3.98
C ILE A 43 18.20 1.21 4.06
N LYS A 44 18.29 0.44 5.16
CA LYS A 44 17.41 -0.71 5.40
C LYS A 44 15.95 -0.26 5.45
N GLY A 45 15.66 0.89 6.04
CA GLY A 45 14.31 1.44 6.09
C GLY A 45 13.75 1.82 4.72
N ILE A 46 14.54 2.47 3.87
CA ILE A 46 14.15 2.82 2.49
C ILE A 46 13.89 1.55 1.67
N ILE A 47 14.80 0.58 1.75
CA ILE A 47 14.64 -0.73 1.08
C ILE A 47 13.36 -1.43 1.58
N THR A 48 13.11 -1.39 2.88
CA THR A 48 11.91 -1.98 3.48
C THR A 48 10.63 -1.33 2.95
N LEU A 49 10.61 0.01 2.83
CA LEU A 49 9.46 0.72 2.29
C LEU A 49 9.21 0.34 0.82
N PHE A 50 10.26 0.31 0.02
CA PHE A 50 10.18 -0.10 -1.39
C PHE A 50 9.62 -1.53 -1.53
N ILE A 51 10.20 -2.50 -0.81
CA ILE A 51 9.76 -3.90 -0.84
C ILE A 51 8.31 -4.03 -0.37
N THR A 52 7.93 -3.39 0.75
CA THR A 52 6.56 -3.51 1.26
C THR A 52 5.55 -2.90 0.28
N SER A 53 5.85 -1.77 -0.34
CA SER A 53 4.97 -1.18 -1.37
C SER A 53 4.78 -2.08 -2.59
N TRP A 54 5.86 -2.77 -3.01
CA TRP A 54 5.80 -3.74 -4.10
C TRP A 54 4.98 -4.97 -3.72
N VAL A 55 5.17 -5.49 -2.49
CA VAL A 55 4.38 -6.60 -1.96
C VAL A 55 2.89 -6.26 -1.93
N THR A 56 2.52 -5.00 -1.63
CA THR A 56 1.13 -4.57 -1.69
C THR A 56 0.54 -4.69 -3.08
N TRP A 57 1.22 -4.13 -4.09
CA TRP A 57 0.77 -4.25 -5.48
C TRP A 57 0.71 -5.72 -5.93
N PHE A 58 1.75 -6.49 -5.64
CA PHE A 58 1.84 -7.89 -6.07
C PHE A 58 0.81 -8.77 -5.37
N GLY A 59 0.58 -8.57 -4.07
CA GLY A 59 -0.46 -9.25 -3.31
C GLY A 59 -1.83 -8.98 -3.92
N HIS A 60 -2.11 -7.73 -4.29
CA HIS A 60 -3.35 -7.36 -4.97
C HIS A 60 -3.51 -8.06 -6.31
N TYR A 61 -2.49 -7.97 -7.15
CA TYR A 61 -2.46 -8.63 -8.43
C TYR A 61 -2.71 -10.15 -8.31
N ALA A 62 -2.05 -10.81 -7.35
CA ALA A 62 -2.19 -12.24 -7.13
C ALA A 62 -3.61 -12.63 -6.72
N LEU A 63 -4.28 -11.83 -5.89
CA LEU A 63 -5.65 -12.10 -5.45
C LEU A 63 -6.63 -12.11 -6.63
N HIS A 64 -6.46 -11.23 -7.61
CA HIS A 64 -7.29 -11.20 -8.80
C HIS A 64 -6.88 -12.18 -9.89
N LYS A 65 -5.58 -12.38 -10.08
CA LYS A 65 -5.07 -13.30 -11.11
C LYS A 65 -5.38 -14.76 -10.80
N PHE A 66 -5.41 -15.14 -9.51
CA PHE A 66 -5.61 -16.52 -9.09
C PHE A 66 -6.93 -16.69 -8.32
N PRO A 67 -8.11 -16.45 -8.93
CA PRO A 67 -9.38 -16.25 -8.22
C PRO A 67 -9.90 -17.48 -7.46
N ASN A 68 -9.39 -18.68 -7.77
CA ASN A 68 -9.91 -19.93 -7.25
C ASN A 68 -9.35 -20.35 -5.89
N ASN A 69 -8.35 -19.65 -5.34
CA ASN A 69 -7.81 -19.97 -4.02
C ASN A 69 -8.70 -19.38 -2.90
N ALA A 70 -8.56 -19.91 -1.68
CA ALA A 70 -9.42 -19.55 -0.54
C ALA A 70 -9.40 -18.06 -0.23
N ILE A 71 -8.21 -17.42 -0.28
CA ILE A 71 -8.10 -16.01 0.07
C ILE A 71 -8.62 -15.10 -1.05
N SER A 72 -8.44 -15.46 -2.31
CA SER A 72 -9.03 -14.74 -3.43
C SER A 72 -10.56 -14.79 -3.42
N ARG A 73 -11.15 -15.94 -3.07
CA ARG A 73 -12.60 -16.06 -2.90
C ARG A 73 -13.09 -15.22 -1.72
N PHE A 74 -12.33 -15.22 -0.63
CA PHE A 74 -12.63 -14.39 0.53
C PHE A 74 -12.58 -12.90 0.16
N HIS A 75 -11.53 -12.44 -0.55
CA HIS A 75 -11.43 -11.09 -1.11
C HIS A 75 -12.63 -10.74 -1.99
N GLN A 76 -13.00 -11.59 -2.95
CA GLN A 76 -14.20 -11.36 -3.78
C GLN A 76 -15.48 -11.22 -2.95
N TYR A 77 -15.62 -12.04 -1.91
CA TYR A 77 -16.79 -12.01 -1.04
C TYR A 77 -16.82 -10.77 -0.13
N THR A 78 -15.69 -10.39 0.47
CA THR A 78 -15.64 -9.28 1.41
C THR A 78 -15.41 -7.93 0.76
N HIS A 79 -14.93 -7.85 -0.50
CA HIS A 79 -14.63 -6.58 -1.18
C HIS A 79 -15.55 -6.30 -2.38
N HIS A 80 -15.78 -7.30 -3.26
CA HIS A 80 -16.55 -7.09 -4.50
C HIS A 80 -18.05 -7.42 -4.38
N SER A 81 -18.49 -7.99 -3.26
CA SER A 81 -19.89 -8.39 -3.07
C SER A 81 -20.70 -7.37 -2.25
N LYS A 82 -22.03 -7.56 -2.18
CA LYS A 82 -22.88 -6.76 -1.30
C LYS A 82 -22.53 -6.95 0.18
N PHE A 83 -21.99 -8.10 0.57
CA PHE A 83 -21.56 -8.35 1.94
C PHE A 83 -20.44 -7.40 2.37
N GLY A 84 -19.50 -7.09 1.47
CA GLY A 84 -18.41 -6.15 1.74
C GLY A 84 -18.84 -4.74 2.12
N LYS A 85 -20.04 -4.34 1.72
CA LYS A 85 -20.61 -3.03 2.07
C LYS A 85 -21.18 -2.98 3.49
N THR A 86 -21.33 -4.13 4.15
CA THR A 86 -21.76 -4.20 5.54
C THR A 86 -20.60 -3.87 6.48
N PHE A 87 -20.91 -3.46 7.71
CA PHE A 87 -19.89 -3.19 8.73
C PHE A 87 -18.99 -4.40 8.98
N LEU A 88 -19.58 -5.60 9.12
CA LEU A 88 -18.82 -6.83 9.32
C LEU A 88 -17.98 -7.19 8.09
N GLY A 89 -18.53 -6.99 6.88
CA GLY A 89 -17.79 -7.18 5.63
C GLY A 89 -16.54 -6.32 5.56
N LYS A 90 -16.66 -5.01 5.81
CA LYS A 90 -15.54 -4.07 5.88
C LYS A 90 -14.51 -4.45 6.94
N ILE A 91 -14.94 -4.80 8.16
CA ILE A 91 -14.01 -5.23 9.21
C ILE A 91 -13.20 -6.44 8.75
N LEU A 92 -13.86 -7.45 8.19
CA LEU A 92 -13.21 -8.67 7.72
C LEU A 92 -12.28 -8.40 6.55
N GLU A 93 -12.69 -7.55 5.62
CA GLU A 93 -11.86 -7.09 4.51
C GLU A 93 -10.59 -6.39 5.02
N TYR A 94 -10.73 -5.38 5.86
CA TYR A 94 -9.61 -4.57 6.34
C TYR A 94 -8.66 -5.38 7.22
N THR A 95 -9.20 -6.20 8.13
CA THR A 95 -8.39 -6.96 9.09
C THR A 95 -7.71 -8.17 8.48
N ILE A 96 -8.35 -8.87 7.53
CA ILE A 96 -7.80 -10.09 6.95
C ILE A 96 -7.16 -9.78 5.61
N ASN A 97 -7.89 -9.24 4.63
CA ASN A 97 -7.29 -9.00 3.32
C ASN A 97 -6.31 -7.84 3.36
N GLU A 98 -6.76 -6.67 3.81
CA GLU A 98 -5.96 -5.44 3.66
C GLU A 98 -4.76 -5.40 4.58
N ILE A 99 -4.87 -5.91 5.79
CA ILE A 99 -3.72 -5.99 6.69
C ILE A 99 -2.79 -7.16 6.30
N PHE A 100 -3.30 -8.39 6.19
CA PHE A 100 -2.38 -9.54 6.02
C PHE A 100 -1.89 -9.74 4.58
N PHE A 101 -2.76 -9.57 3.58
CA PHE A 101 -2.46 -9.94 2.19
C PHE A 101 -2.08 -8.73 1.32
N PHE A 102 -2.79 -7.60 1.42
CA PHE A 102 -2.42 -6.36 0.73
C PHE A 102 -1.36 -5.57 1.50
N GLY A 103 -1.46 -5.48 2.82
CA GLY A 103 -0.66 -4.56 3.64
C GLY A 103 0.77 -5.03 3.93
N GLY A 104 1.09 -6.29 3.60
CA GLY A 104 2.38 -6.88 3.94
C GLY A 104 2.43 -7.52 5.34
N GLY A 105 1.28 -7.81 5.97
CA GLY A 105 1.27 -8.55 7.23
C GLY A 105 1.91 -9.93 7.13
N ILE A 106 1.79 -10.63 6.00
CA ILE A 106 2.55 -11.87 5.74
C ILE A 106 4.05 -11.59 5.71
N LEU A 107 4.50 -10.54 5.01
CA LEU A 107 5.91 -10.14 4.98
C LEU A 107 6.41 -9.83 6.40
N TRP A 108 5.60 -9.15 7.22
CA TRP A 108 5.92 -8.87 8.62
C TRP A 108 6.13 -10.16 9.42
N LEU A 109 5.21 -11.13 9.34
CA LEU A 109 5.34 -12.42 10.00
C LEU A 109 6.58 -13.19 9.52
N LEU A 110 6.89 -13.17 8.23
CA LEU A 110 8.09 -13.80 7.67
C LEU A 110 9.37 -13.17 8.22
N VAL A 111 9.41 -11.84 8.35
CA VAL A 111 10.56 -11.12 8.93
C VAL A 111 10.74 -11.47 10.40
N LEU A 112 9.66 -11.56 11.18
CA LEU A 112 9.72 -12.01 12.58
C LEU A 112 10.19 -13.47 12.70
N LEU A 113 9.70 -14.34 11.82
CA LEU A 113 10.09 -15.75 11.78
C LEU A 113 11.58 -15.89 11.44
N MET A 114 12.05 -15.17 10.42
CA MET A 114 13.47 -15.15 10.05
C MET A 114 14.37 -14.63 11.18
N TYR A 115 13.93 -13.62 11.93
CA TYR A 115 14.65 -13.14 13.10
C TYR A 115 14.81 -14.22 14.17
N ARG A 116 13.80 -15.07 14.37
CA ARG A 116 13.89 -16.20 15.31
C ARG A 116 15.03 -17.18 14.96
N PHE A 117 15.32 -17.36 13.68
CA PHE A 117 16.37 -18.28 13.22
C PHE A 117 17.75 -17.62 13.09
N THR A 118 17.80 -16.34 12.75
CA THR A 118 19.05 -15.64 12.39
C THR A 118 19.53 -14.63 13.43
N GLY A 119 18.65 -14.19 14.34
CA GLY A 119 18.89 -13.07 15.25
C GLY A 119 18.96 -11.70 14.55
N ILE A 120 18.64 -11.62 13.25
CA ILE A 120 18.81 -10.40 12.44
C ILE A 120 17.51 -10.02 11.76
N TYR A 121 17.09 -8.76 11.92
CA TYR A 121 16.02 -8.16 11.14
C TYR A 121 16.56 -7.63 9.81
N TYR A 122 16.42 -8.42 8.74
CA TYR A 122 16.84 -8.05 7.36
C TYR A 122 16.04 -6.87 6.78
N LEU A 123 14.76 -6.77 7.15
CA LEU A 123 13.90 -5.61 6.89
C LEU A 123 13.51 -4.97 8.21
N ASN A 124 13.08 -3.71 8.19
CA ASN A 124 12.62 -3.03 9.40
C ASN A 124 11.16 -3.42 9.71
N PRO A 125 10.89 -4.26 10.74
CA PRO A 125 9.54 -4.76 11.01
C PRO A 125 8.55 -3.66 11.38
N TRP A 126 9.02 -2.52 11.90
CA TRP A 126 8.19 -1.38 12.26
C TRP A 126 7.69 -0.61 11.04
N ILE A 127 8.51 -0.51 9.99
CA ILE A 127 8.09 0.10 8.72
C ILE A 127 7.06 -0.79 8.03
N ILE A 128 7.26 -2.12 8.05
CA ILE A 128 6.29 -3.06 7.48
C ILE A 128 4.96 -2.93 8.22
N MET A 129 4.97 -3.00 9.55
CA MET A 129 3.74 -2.86 10.36
C MET A 129 3.04 -1.52 10.14
N TRP A 130 3.78 -0.42 10.10
CA TRP A 130 3.23 0.91 9.79
C TRP A 130 2.53 0.92 8.43
N TRP A 131 3.18 0.39 7.39
CA TRP A 131 2.62 0.29 6.03
C TRP A 131 1.41 -0.62 5.98
N THR A 132 1.45 -1.76 6.68
CA THR A 132 0.36 -2.71 6.77
C THR A 132 -0.94 -2.09 7.25
N ILE A 133 -0.88 -1.23 8.27
CA ILE A 133 -2.06 -0.51 8.76
C ILE A 133 -2.41 0.67 7.84
N SER A 134 -1.43 1.20 7.11
CA SER A 134 -1.63 2.32 6.19
C SER A 134 -2.52 1.95 5.00
N VAL A 135 -2.48 0.71 4.52
CA VAL A 135 -3.29 0.27 3.37
C VAL A 135 -4.79 0.47 3.61
N PRO A 136 -5.42 -0.11 4.66
CA PRO A 136 -6.84 0.13 4.93
C PRO A 136 -7.15 1.58 5.30
N LEU A 137 -6.20 2.30 5.90
CA LEU A 137 -6.37 3.71 6.18
C LEU A 137 -6.52 4.52 4.88
N VAL A 138 -5.65 4.29 3.91
CA VAL A 138 -5.70 4.95 2.60
C VAL A 138 -6.93 4.47 1.83
N HIS A 139 -7.24 3.17 1.88
CA HIS A 139 -8.44 2.60 1.26
C HIS A 139 -9.72 3.34 1.69
N GLU A 140 -9.95 3.46 2.99
CA GLU A 140 -11.14 4.12 3.51
C GLU A 140 -11.07 5.66 3.40
N ILE A 141 -9.98 6.30 3.83
CA ILE A 141 -9.93 7.77 3.89
C ILE A 141 -9.75 8.38 2.49
N TYR A 142 -8.79 7.87 1.71
CA TYR A 142 -8.53 8.44 0.39
C TYR A 142 -9.58 8.00 -0.61
N TYR A 143 -9.78 6.71 -0.84
CA TYR A 143 -10.64 6.26 -1.94
C TYR A 143 -12.13 6.39 -1.64
N HIS A 144 -12.56 6.22 -0.39
CA HIS A 144 -13.98 6.33 -0.05
C HIS A 144 -14.42 7.73 0.41
N GLN A 145 -13.55 8.53 1.03
CA GLN A 145 -13.96 9.81 1.64
C GLN A 145 -13.40 11.05 0.95
N THR A 146 -12.20 10.99 0.37
CA THR A 146 -11.49 12.18 -0.12
C THR A 146 -11.47 12.28 -1.64
N SER A 147 -11.20 11.18 -2.34
CA SER A 147 -11.01 11.16 -3.78
C SER A 147 -12.35 11.30 -4.49
N LYS A 148 -12.43 12.31 -5.36
CA LYS A 148 -13.54 12.46 -6.32
C LYS A 148 -13.32 11.62 -7.58
N ILE A 149 -12.14 11.01 -7.70
CA ILE A 149 -11.68 10.32 -8.91
C ILE A 149 -11.87 8.83 -8.72
N ASN A 150 -12.45 8.23 -9.75
CA ASN A 150 -13.07 6.94 -9.60
C ASN A 150 -12.17 5.76 -9.94
N ILE A 151 -10.85 5.87 -9.69
CA ILE A 151 -9.88 4.84 -10.09
C ILE A 151 -10.15 3.52 -9.39
N HIS A 152 -10.51 3.54 -8.11
CA HIS A 152 -10.90 2.33 -7.40
C HIS A 152 -12.18 1.69 -7.99
N GLN A 153 -13.16 2.46 -8.47
CA GLN A 153 -14.30 1.87 -9.19
C GLN A 153 -13.95 1.41 -10.61
N LEU A 154 -12.92 1.97 -11.25
CA LEU A 154 -12.40 1.43 -12.50
C LEU A 154 -11.77 0.05 -12.24
N HIS A 155 -10.98 -0.08 -11.17
CA HIS A 155 -10.45 -1.35 -10.72
C HIS A 155 -11.56 -2.39 -10.48
N HIS A 156 -12.65 -2.04 -9.80
CA HIS A 156 -13.78 -2.98 -9.63
C HIS A 156 -14.46 -3.42 -10.94
N LYS A 157 -14.25 -2.70 -12.05
CA LYS A 157 -14.75 -3.09 -13.39
C LYS A 157 -13.75 -3.97 -14.14
N ASP A 158 -12.45 -3.75 -13.93
CA ASP A 158 -11.36 -4.54 -14.50
C ASP A 158 -10.34 -4.84 -13.40
N ASN A 159 -10.57 -5.95 -12.70
CA ASN A 159 -9.88 -6.27 -11.45
C ASN A 159 -8.37 -6.55 -11.61
N LEU A 160 -7.83 -6.58 -12.84
CA LEU A 160 -6.40 -6.72 -13.09
C LEU A 160 -5.72 -5.38 -13.41
N LYS A 161 -6.46 -4.27 -13.29
CA LYS A 161 -5.96 -2.93 -13.51
C LYS A 161 -6.16 -2.02 -12.30
N SER A 162 -5.33 -0.99 -12.20
CA SER A 162 -5.33 0.03 -11.14
C SER A 162 -5.35 -0.59 -9.74
N LEU A 163 -4.35 -1.42 -9.47
CA LEU A 163 -4.22 -2.23 -8.26
C LEU A 163 -3.65 -1.42 -7.09
N GLY A 164 -2.90 -0.36 -7.37
CA GLY A 164 -2.24 0.46 -6.38
C GLY A 164 -1.06 -0.23 -5.67
N PRO A 165 -0.10 0.52 -5.09
CA PRO A 165 0.14 1.95 -5.30
C PRO A 165 0.36 2.32 -6.78
N ASP A 166 0.02 3.55 -7.17
CA ASP A 166 -0.13 3.94 -8.59
C ASP A 166 1.20 3.90 -9.35
N ILE A 167 2.33 4.12 -8.66
CA ILE A 167 3.66 3.94 -9.26
C ILE A 167 3.85 2.54 -9.84
N TRP A 168 3.38 1.50 -9.14
CA TRP A 168 3.54 0.13 -9.58
C TRP A 168 2.63 -0.17 -10.76
N ASP A 169 1.43 0.41 -10.80
CA ASP A 169 0.55 0.30 -11.97
C ASP A 169 1.14 1.00 -13.20
N VAL A 170 1.83 2.11 -13.02
CA VAL A 170 2.53 2.81 -14.10
C VAL A 170 3.72 2.01 -14.61
N ILE A 171 4.57 1.50 -13.70
CA ILE A 171 5.76 0.71 -14.04
C ILE A 171 5.36 -0.60 -14.74
N LEU A 172 4.38 -1.31 -14.20
CA LEU A 172 3.99 -2.66 -14.64
C LEU A 172 2.86 -2.65 -15.68
N LYS A 173 2.42 -1.46 -16.11
CA LYS A 173 1.40 -1.25 -17.13
C LYS A 173 0.06 -1.89 -16.80
N THR A 174 -0.32 -1.81 -15.53
CA THR A 174 -1.63 -2.24 -15.04
C THR A 174 -2.57 -1.06 -14.82
N LYS A 175 -2.19 0.18 -15.14
CA LYS A 175 -3.12 1.32 -15.08
C LYS A 175 -4.12 1.30 -16.26
N HIS A 176 -5.32 1.84 -16.06
CA HIS A 176 -6.27 2.04 -17.15
C HIS A 176 -5.82 3.13 -18.14
N ASP A 177 -5.92 2.86 -19.44
CA ASP A 177 -5.63 3.87 -20.47
C ASP A 177 -6.55 5.09 -20.32
N ASN A 178 -5.99 6.29 -20.54
CA ASN A 178 -6.64 7.58 -20.34
C ASN A 178 -7.15 7.88 -18.93
N SER A 179 -6.89 7.00 -17.95
CA SER A 179 -7.20 7.28 -16.55
C SER A 179 -6.19 8.28 -15.97
N PRO A 180 -6.62 9.13 -15.04
CA PRO A 180 -5.72 10.08 -14.41
C PRO A 180 -4.69 9.37 -13.52
N ILE A 181 -3.46 9.90 -13.47
CA ILE A 181 -2.47 9.54 -12.45
C ILE A 181 -3.00 9.96 -11.08
N GLU A 182 -2.90 9.09 -10.08
CA GLU A 182 -3.41 9.35 -8.73
C GLU A 182 -2.65 10.48 -8.05
N ASP A 183 -3.38 11.26 -7.25
CA ASP A 183 -2.78 12.27 -6.37
C ASP A 183 -2.28 11.57 -5.11
N GLU A 184 -1.07 11.02 -5.21
CA GLU A 184 -0.40 10.38 -4.09
C GLU A 184 0.20 11.40 -3.12
N THR A 185 0.20 12.70 -3.45
CA THR A 185 0.62 13.73 -2.48
C THR A 185 -0.39 13.85 -1.36
N THR A 186 -1.69 13.85 -1.69
CA THR A 186 -2.77 13.78 -0.68
C THR A 186 -2.69 12.49 0.12
N ILE A 187 -2.41 11.34 -0.52
CA ILE A 187 -2.17 10.07 0.19
C ILE A 187 -0.97 10.23 1.15
N GLY A 188 0.13 10.81 0.67
CA GLY A 188 1.33 11.08 1.47
C GLY A 188 1.02 11.90 2.73
N LEU A 189 0.16 12.91 2.65
CA LEU A 189 -0.27 13.71 3.80
C LEU A 189 -1.03 12.87 4.84
N ILE A 190 -1.90 11.95 4.41
CA ILE A 190 -2.56 10.99 5.31
C ILE A 190 -1.50 10.10 5.98
N LEU A 191 -0.55 9.60 5.19
CA LEU A 191 0.50 8.70 5.65
C LEU A 191 1.46 9.35 6.66
N ILE A 192 1.84 10.62 6.49
CA ILE A 192 2.72 11.29 7.45
C ILE A 192 2.01 11.57 8.78
N LEU A 193 0.72 11.93 8.76
CA LEU A 193 -0.09 12.08 9.97
C LEU A 193 -0.18 10.76 10.72
N TRP A 194 -0.46 9.66 10.00
CA TRP A 194 -0.44 8.32 10.58
C TRP A 194 0.94 7.95 11.14
N CYS A 195 2.03 8.27 10.43
CA CYS A 195 3.39 8.03 10.92
C CYS A 195 3.65 8.74 12.24
N ILE A 196 3.22 10.00 12.41
CA ILE A 196 3.39 10.75 13.66
C ILE A 196 2.66 10.05 14.82
N MET A 197 1.41 9.62 14.59
CA MET A 197 0.64 8.86 15.58
C MET A 197 1.30 7.52 15.91
N TYR A 198 1.77 6.80 14.90
CA TYR A 198 2.45 5.51 15.08
C TYR A 198 3.76 5.64 15.88
N LEU A 199 4.54 6.70 15.64
CA LEU A 199 5.72 7.02 16.43
C LEU A 199 5.40 7.34 17.88
N PHE A 200 4.30 8.05 18.14
CA PHE A 200 3.81 8.30 19.49
C PHE A 200 3.46 6.98 20.20
N ILE A 201 2.77 6.06 19.51
CA ILE A 201 2.47 4.71 20.02
C ILE A 201 3.77 3.96 20.34
N ILE A 202 4.73 3.90 19.41
CA ILE A 202 6.03 3.24 19.66
C ILE A 202 6.68 3.81 20.93
N LYS A 203 6.67 5.13 21.11
CA LYS A 203 7.26 5.78 22.28
C LYS A 203 6.56 5.40 23.58
N LEU A 204 5.22 5.27 23.59
CA LEU A 204 4.47 4.85 24.77
C LEU A 204 4.82 3.42 25.22
N PHE A 205 5.13 2.52 24.27
CA PHE A 205 5.42 1.12 24.56
C PHE A 205 6.91 0.81 24.72
N LYS A 206 7.80 1.73 24.36
CA LYS A 206 9.23 1.65 24.68
C LYS A 206 9.45 2.04 26.15
N LYS A 207 9.40 1.05 27.03
CA LYS A 207 9.94 1.15 28.40
C LYS A 207 11.46 1.23 28.38
#